data_AF-H2ZV21-F1
#
_entry.id   AF-H2ZV21-F1
#
_cell.length_a   1.000
_cell.length_b   1.000
_cell.length_c   1.000
_cell.angle_alpha   90.00
_cell.angle_beta   90.00
_cell.angle_gamma   90.00
#
_symmetry.space_group_name_H-M   'P 1'
#
loop_
_entity.id
_entity.type
_entity.pdbx_description
1 polymer ?
#
loop_
_entity_poly.entity_id
_entity_poly.type
_entity_poly.pdbx_seq_one_letter_code
_entity_poly.pdbx_strand_id
1 'polypeptide(L)'
;LNINILLLDSLSRHHFYRMLPKTISTFRSLNKNFFKMGQVFDFNLVQAIKGRTWESLQALFAGKAASPFDTFQKPVDLNETFWKFKAYGYETLYIEDMCWLWEWGLVKEQKALKMTAPLSVRAKLFLDAVKRAGIDRVDVSYTSCPILKANKVNDVFHGPDAICYNGFHQHIYLLQYMEYFMSRFSFLQKPAFTFLILDTAHEDTGIRVKQLDQDLARHVNFLANQPNTVSFILSDHGNTYGRFFSASSEAQVEVFHTSLFVIVPDQAAVLLGKSKMRSLHINQHRLVSLLDVHHTLKGLLPSDELIRGQKLKYKVNSDGLLSPVSPNRTCSDIPRIHPNLCICQTYDRPQQNNSYYALFAEFALGHMNRKIQEQQTDTKGPCKKLVAARFDDVKAREVGLNEIIATFSLYVRTYKTTGHTEEGFVVSIRFHYVPHSETMLFLGFERITPYSIYYSCANPFVDIRLCICNTQAENRDSIADEHHGQLLPPSVIWTNTTSTAVHENCLYLLKRSYSSGVVLAITNVCSEMFYYVHFDFFTKNLYSSCEMPVRVTILPRTETLLVVGIRQVENQPWKYKFKSELYR
;
A
#
# COMPACT_ATOMS: atom_id res chain seq x y z
N LEU A 1 31.50 -10.45 3.29
CA LEU A 1 30.63 -10.33 2.11
C LEU A 1 30.19 -8.88 2.02
N ASN A 2 30.11 -8.30 0.82
CA ASN A 2 29.42 -7.04 0.58
C ASN A 2 27.96 -7.34 0.25
N ILE A 3 27.06 -6.40 0.55
CA ILE A 3 25.64 -6.52 0.25
C ILE A 3 25.22 -5.33 -0.61
N ASN A 4 24.56 -5.62 -1.72
CA ASN A 4 23.97 -4.61 -2.61
C ASN A 4 22.48 -4.88 -2.80
N ILE A 5 21.67 -3.84 -2.72
CA ILE A 5 20.23 -3.90 -2.99
C ILE A 5 19.90 -2.80 -3.99
N LEU A 6 19.39 -3.20 -5.14
CA LEU A 6 18.76 -2.32 -6.12
C LEU A 6 17.25 -2.54 -6.06
N LEU A 7 16.52 -1.54 -5.60
CA LEU A 7 15.07 -1.50 -5.58
C LEU A 7 14.55 -0.75 -6.81
N LEU A 8 13.67 -1.37 -7.58
CA LEU A 8 12.94 -0.73 -8.67
C LEU A 8 11.51 -0.48 -8.20
N ASP A 9 11.19 0.76 -7.85
CA ASP A 9 9.90 1.12 -7.28
C ASP A 9 8.79 0.93 -8.32
N SER A 10 7.65 0.38 -7.88
CA SER A 10 6.42 0.29 -8.67
C SER A 10 6.56 -0.59 -9.93
N LEU A 11 7.43 -1.59 -9.88
CA LEU A 11 7.66 -2.53 -10.97
C LEU A 11 7.22 -3.96 -10.59
N SER A 12 6.11 -4.42 -11.16
CA SER A 12 5.67 -5.80 -10.96
C SER A 12 6.62 -6.79 -11.65
N ARG A 13 6.58 -8.06 -11.25
CA ARG A 13 7.30 -9.13 -11.93
C ARG A 13 6.95 -9.17 -13.41
N HIS A 14 5.66 -9.27 -13.74
CA HIS A 14 5.24 -9.39 -15.14
C HIS A 14 5.65 -8.16 -15.95
N HIS A 15 5.57 -6.97 -15.36
CA HIS A 15 6.03 -5.72 -15.97
C HIS A 15 7.54 -5.72 -16.21
N PHE A 16 8.35 -6.18 -15.25
CA PHE A 16 9.79 -6.39 -15.42
C PHE A 16 10.10 -7.25 -16.66
N TYR A 17 9.47 -8.44 -16.78
CA TYR A 17 9.72 -9.34 -17.92
C TYR A 17 9.28 -8.75 -19.27
N ARG A 18 8.20 -7.96 -19.29
CA ARG A 18 7.72 -7.32 -20.52
C ARG A 18 8.65 -6.18 -20.97
N MET A 19 9.26 -5.46 -20.04
CA MET A 19 9.91 -4.18 -20.33
C MET A 19 11.43 -4.20 -20.25
N LEU A 20 12.02 -5.22 -19.63
CA LEU A 20 13.48 -5.36 -19.44
C LEU A 20 14.05 -6.65 -20.09
N PRO A 21 13.76 -6.93 -21.38
CA PRO A 21 14.16 -8.18 -22.02
C PRO A 21 15.68 -8.36 -22.15
N LYS A 22 16.46 -7.30 -22.33
CA LYS A 22 17.94 -7.41 -22.38
C LYS A 22 18.47 -7.83 -21.02
N THR A 23 17.95 -7.26 -19.94
CA THR A 23 18.32 -7.62 -18.57
C THR A 23 17.99 -9.10 -18.28
N ILE A 24 16.80 -9.57 -18.66
CA ILE A 24 16.43 -10.99 -18.55
C ILE A 24 17.36 -11.89 -19.38
N SER A 25 17.71 -11.47 -20.60
CA SER A 25 18.68 -12.21 -21.42
C SER A 25 20.06 -12.29 -20.76
N THR A 26 20.49 -11.21 -20.09
CA THR A 26 21.74 -11.20 -19.32
C THR A 26 21.68 -12.18 -18.15
N PHE A 27 20.61 -12.21 -17.36
CA PHE A 27 20.45 -13.20 -16.28
C PHE A 27 20.59 -14.64 -16.80
N ARG A 28 19.91 -14.95 -17.92
CA ARG A 28 19.98 -16.27 -18.55
C ARG A 28 21.39 -16.61 -19.05
N SER A 29 22.06 -15.65 -19.68
CA SER A 29 23.44 -15.84 -20.16
C SER A 29 24.43 -16.08 -19.02
N LEU A 30 24.32 -15.32 -17.92
CA LEU A 30 25.19 -15.49 -16.75
C LEU A 30 25.05 -16.89 -16.14
N ASN A 31 23.82 -17.38 -15.98
CA ASN A 31 23.55 -18.72 -15.47
C ASN A 31 24.03 -19.83 -16.41
N LYS A 32 24.02 -19.60 -17.73
CA LYS A 32 24.42 -20.62 -18.71
C LYS A 32 25.93 -20.67 -18.93
N ASN A 33 26.59 -19.52 -18.99
CA ASN A 33 27.91 -19.37 -19.58
C ASN A 33 28.98 -18.78 -18.62
N PHE A 34 28.57 -18.19 -17.50
CA PHE A 34 29.49 -17.41 -16.65
C PHE A 34 29.74 -18.08 -15.30
N PHE A 35 28.69 -18.37 -14.53
CA PHE A 35 28.86 -18.94 -13.19
C PHE A 35 29.20 -20.43 -13.23
N LYS A 36 30.11 -20.85 -12.34
CA LYS A 36 30.42 -22.26 -12.08
C LYS A 36 29.75 -22.76 -10.81
N MET A 37 29.76 -21.94 -9.77
CA MET A 37 29.18 -22.22 -8.44
C MET A 37 28.13 -21.18 -8.05
N GLY A 38 28.26 -19.96 -8.57
CA GLY A 38 27.30 -18.88 -8.44
C GLY A 38 26.04 -19.07 -9.26
N GLN A 39 25.09 -18.16 -9.09
CA GLN A 39 23.82 -18.17 -9.81
C GLN A 39 23.12 -16.80 -9.69
N VAL A 40 22.36 -16.42 -10.72
CA VAL A 40 21.21 -15.52 -10.59
C VAL A 40 19.98 -16.35 -10.23
N PHE A 41 19.51 -16.21 -8.99
CA PHE A 41 18.27 -16.78 -8.52
C PHE A 41 17.09 -15.88 -8.90
N ASP A 42 16.05 -16.48 -9.45
CA ASP A 42 14.84 -15.80 -9.93
C ASP A 42 13.62 -16.31 -9.15
N PHE A 43 13.07 -15.47 -8.26
CA PHE A 43 11.97 -15.86 -7.38
C PHE A 43 10.62 -15.62 -8.05
N ASN A 44 9.86 -16.70 -8.23
CA ASN A 44 8.63 -16.70 -9.02
C ASN A 44 7.41 -16.17 -8.26
N LEU A 45 7.36 -16.32 -6.93
CA LEU A 45 6.18 -16.05 -6.11
C LEU A 45 6.52 -15.06 -4.98
N VAL A 46 6.70 -13.79 -5.33
CA VAL A 46 6.98 -12.71 -4.37
C VAL A 46 5.72 -11.89 -4.16
N GLN A 47 5.19 -11.93 -2.94
CA GLN A 47 4.00 -11.22 -2.52
C GLN A 47 4.41 -9.90 -1.85
N ALA A 48 3.93 -8.78 -2.39
CA ALA A 48 4.06 -7.47 -1.76
C ALA A 48 3.26 -7.40 -0.45
N ILE A 49 3.76 -6.61 0.50
CA ILE A 49 3.12 -6.37 1.81
C ILE A 49 1.99 -5.33 1.69
N LYS A 50 2.18 -4.33 0.83
CA LYS A 50 1.20 -3.30 0.46
C LYS A 50 1.54 -2.77 -0.94
N GLY A 51 0.58 -2.12 -1.61
CA GLY A 51 0.82 -1.43 -2.88
C GLY A 51 1.42 -0.03 -2.70
N ARG A 52 2.33 0.13 -1.72
CA ARG A 52 2.96 1.40 -1.34
C ARG A 52 4.38 1.18 -0.79
N THR A 53 5.29 2.10 -1.09
CA THR A 53 6.71 2.05 -0.75
C THR A 53 6.97 1.95 0.75
N TRP A 54 6.39 2.83 1.57
CA TRP A 54 6.74 2.94 3.00
C TRP A 54 6.54 1.64 3.78
N GLU A 55 5.40 0.95 3.62
CA GLU A 55 5.14 -0.31 4.31
C GLU A 55 6.06 -1.44 3.82
N SER A 56 6.40 -1.44 2.53
CA SER A 56 7.33 -2.39 1.94
C SER A 56 8.76 -2.17 2.44
N LEU A 57 9.21 -0.92 2.55
CA LEU A 57 10.50 -0.58 3.17
C LEU A 57 10.53 -0.90 4.66
N GLN A 58 9.43 -0.66 5.38
CA GLN A 58 9.30 -1.05 6.79
C GLN A 58 9.43 -2.57 6.95
N ALA A 59 8.86 -3.37 6.04
CA ALA A 59 9.04 -4.82 6.04
C ALA A 59 10.49 -5.22 5.70
N LEU A 60 11.09 -4.62 4.68
CA LEU A 60 12.46 -4.91 4.23
C LEU A 60 13.51 -4.57 5.29
N PHE A 61 13.40 -3.39 5.92
CA PHE A 61 14.46 -2.86 6.78
C PHE A 61 14.23 -3.11 8.27
N ALA A 62 12.98 -3.19 8.72
CA ALA A 62 12.66 -3.39 10.14
C ALA A 62 12.19 -4.81 10.47
N GLY A 63 11.87 -5.63 9.46
CA GLY A 63 11.34 -6.98 9.67
C GLY A 63 9.94 -7.00 10.27
N LYS A 64 9.17 -5.93 10.07
CA LYS A 64 7.84 -5.75 10.66
C LYS A 64 6.85 -5.30 9.59
N ALA A 65 5.66 -5.88 9.60
CA ALA A 65 4.54 -5.31 8.87
C ALA A 65 3.90 -4.18 9.70
N ALA A 66 3.66 -3.04 9.07
CA ALA A 66 2.94 -1.93 9.68
C ALA A 66 1.50 -2.31 10.03
N SER A 67 0.91 -1.67 11.04
CA SER A 67 -0.52 -1.77 11.28
C SER A 67 -1.31 -1.12 10.13
N PRO A 68 -2.49 -1.62 9.73
CA PRO A 68 -3.37 -0.94 8.77
C PRO A 68 -3.73 0.49 9.18
N PHE A 69 -3.63 0.81 10.47
CA PHE A 69 -3.91 2.13 11.06
C PHE A 69 -2.64 2.92 11.40
N ASP A 70 -1.44 2.34 11.22
CA ASP A 70 -0.20 3.11 11.20
C ASP A 70 -0.21 3.93 9.91
N THR A 71 -0.93 5.05 9.94
CA THR A 71 -0.73 6.13 8.97
C THR A 71 0.74 6.55 9.08
N PHE A 72 1.32 7.10 8.00
CA PHE A 72 2.70 7.60 7.90
C PHE A 72 3.10 8.54 9.06
N GLN A 73 3.17 8.08 10.29
CA GLN A 73 3.38 8.85 11.52
C GLN A 73 4.80 8.63 12.03
N LYS A 74 5.41 7.51 11.65
CA LYS A 74 6.75 7.12 12.09
C LYS A 74 7.69 7.04 10.89
N PRO A 75 8.98 7.34 11.09
CA PRO A 75 10.00 7.09 10.08
C PRO A 75 10.13 5.58 9.81
N VAL A 76 10.60 5.21 8.63
CA VAL A 76 11.01 3.82 8.36
C VAL A 76 12.11 3.44 9.35
N ASP A 77 11.92 2.35 10.09
CA ASP A 77 12.90 1.85 11.06
C ASP A 77 14.05 1.14 10.34
N LEU A 78 15.19 1.82 10.27
CA LEU A 78 16.43 1.32 9.66
C LEU A 78 17.40 0.72 10.68
N ASN A 79 17.00 0.59 11.96
CA ASN A 79 17.90 0.13 13.02
C ASN A 79 18.32 -1.34 12.83
N GLU A 80 17.37 -2.20 12.48
CA GLU A 80 17.59 -3.64 12.30
C GLU A 80 18.34 -4.00 11.00
N THR A 81 18.65 -2.99 10.16
CA THR A 81 19.44 -3.15 8.94
C THR A 81 20.61 -2.19 8.91
N PHE A 82 20.45 -0.94 8.49
CA PHE A 82 21.56 0.02 8.33
C PHE A 82 22.44 0.11 9.58
N TRP A 83 21.86 0.37 10.75
CA TRP A 83 22.63 0.40 12.00
C TRP A 83 23.27 -0.93 12.33
N LYS A 84 22.54 -2.04 12.15
CA LYS A 84 23.07 -3.38 12.40
C LYS A 84 24.29 -3.64 11.51
N PHE A 85 24.21 -3.43 10.20
CA PHE A 85 25.37 -3.58 9.29
C PHE A 85 26.52 -2.65 9.66
N LYS A 86 26.23 -1.38 9.97
CA LYS A 86 27.23 -0.41 10.44
C LYS A 86 27.93 -0.87 11.71
N ALA A 87 27.20 -1.48 12.66
CA ALA A 87 27.78 -2.04 13.88
C ALA A 87 28.73 -3.22 13.62
N TYR A 88 28.56 -3.95 12.51
CA TYR A 88 29.52 -4.97 12.04
C TYR A 88 30.64 -4.39 11.16
N GLY A 89 30.80 -3.06 11.13
CA GLY A 89 31.89 -2.37 10.42
C GLY A 89 31.65 -2.12 8.94
N TYR A 90 30.43 -2.31 8.44
CA TYR A 90 30.08 -2.00 7.06
C TYR A 90 30.00 -0.49 6.85
N GLU A 91 30.49 0.01 5.71
CA GLU A 91 30.10 1.33 5.22
C GLU A 91 28.69 1.24 4.63
N THR A 92 27.82 2.17 5.02
CA THR A 92 26.43 2.19 4.56
C THR A 92 26.16 3.31 3.56
N LEU A 93 25.55 2.96 2.43
CA LEU A 93 25.21 3.90 1.35
C LEU A 93 23.73 3.74 0.99
N TYR A 94 23.00 4.86 0.95
CA TYR A 94 21.62 4.95 0.46
C TYR A 94 21.55 5.94 -0.70
N ILE A 95 21.14 5.50 -1.89
CA ILE A 95 20.98 6.37 -3.06
C ILE A 95 19.55 6.32 -3.59
N GLU A 96 19.03 7.48 -4.02
CA GLU A 96 17.72 7.61 -4.68
C GLU A 96 17.74 8.61 -5.86
N ASP A 97 16.85 8.43 -6.84
CA ASP A 97 16.58 9.39 -7.92
C ASP A 97 15.56 10.48 -7.55
N MET A 98 15.10 10.50 -6.30
CA MET A 98 14.17 11.51 -5.77
C MET A 98 14.87 12.74 -5.20
N CYS A 99 14.18 13.89 -5.24
CA CYS A 99 14.71 15.12 -4.67
C CYS A 99 14.54 15.15 -3.15
N TRP A 100 15.65 15.15 -2.41
CA TRP A 100 15.70 15.31 -0.95
C TRP A 100 15.12 16.65 -0.42
N LEU A 101 14.86 17.61 -1.31
CA LEU A 101 14.15 18.87 -1.03
C LEU A 101 12.68 18.85 -1.48
N TRP A 102 12.14 17.70 -1.84
CA TRP A 102 10.73 17.57 -2.21
C TRP A 102 10.01 16.64 -1.23
N GLU A 103 8.72 16.41 -1.43
CA GLU A 103 7.87 15.73 -0.46
C GLU A 103 7.89 14.20 -0.51
N TRP A 104 8.80 13.64 -1.32
CA TRP A 104 8.93 12.21 -1.62
C TRP A 104 10.38 11.72 -1.40
N GLY A 105 10.59 10.41 -1.40
CA GLY A 105 11.89 9.79 -1.14
C GLY A 105 12.29 9.74 0.34
N LEU A 106 13.58 9.57 0.59
CA LEU A 106 14.17 9.34 1.91
C LEU A 106 13.81 10.44 2.92
N VAL A 107 13.70 11.70 2.47
CA VAL A 107 13.28 12.83 3.32
C VAL A 107 11.86 12.63 3.89
N LYS A 108 10.95 12.05 3.12
CA LYS A 108 9.59 11.70 3.55
C LYS A 108 9.61 10.47 4.44
N GLU A 109 10.31 9.43 4.02
CA GLU A 109 10.44 8.15 4.72
C GLU A 109 11.02 8.31 6.12
N GLN A 110 11.93 9.27 6.30
CA GLN A 110 12.57 9.59 7.57
C GLN A 110 11.93 10.77 8.30
N LYS A 111 10.74 11.22 7.86
CA LYS A 111 9.96 12.29 8.51
C LYS A 111 10.76 13.58 8.73
N ALA A 112 11.62 13.93 7.77
CA ALA A 112 12.51 15.08 7.83
C ALA A 112 12.02 16.29 7.01
N LEU A 113 10.88 16.16 6.32
CA LEU A 113 10.33 17.21 5.48
C LEU A 113 9.74 18.37 6.30
N LYS A 114 10.17 19.60 5.99
CA LYS A 114 9.57 20.83 6.51
C LYS A 114 9.59 21.93 5.44
N MET A 115 8.65 21.86 4.49
CA MET A 115 8.66 22.69 3.26
C MET A 115 8.70 24.19 3.51
N THR A 116 8.04 24.68 4.57
CA THR A 116 7.98 26.11 4.90
C THR A 116 9.22 26.65 5.61
N ALA A 117 10.15 25.78 6.01
CA ALA A 117 11.37 26.21 6.70
C ALA A 117 12.45 26.68 5.71
N PRO A 118 13.38 27.56 6.15
CA PRO A 118 14.55 27.92 5.35
C PRO A 118 15.38 26.70 4.92
N LEU A 119 16.06 26.79 3.78
CA LEU A 119 16.85 25.69 3.21
C LEU A 119 17.89 25.12 4.19
N SER A 120 18.57 25.98 4.95
CA SER A 120 19.57 25.57 5.95
C SER A 120 18.97 24.69 7.06
N VAL A 121 17.75 25.01 7.51
CA VAL A 121 17.01 24.22 8.49
C VAL A 121 16.59 22.88 7.90
N ARG A 122 16.09 22.88 6.65
CA ARG A 122 15.68 21.66 5.95
C ARG A 122 16.85 20.71 5.73
N ALA A 123 18.00 21.23 5.29
CA ALA A 123 19.24 20.47 5.12
C ALA A 123 19.70 19.87 6.44
N LYS A 124 19.68 20.64 7.54
CA LYS A 124 20.03 20.12 8.86
C LYS A 124 19.09 19.00 9.30
N LEU A 125 17.77 19.17 9.17
CA LEU A 125 16.79 18.16 9.54
C LEU A 125 16.99 16.85 8.76
N PHE A 126 17.24 16.95 7.45
CA PHE A 126 17.51 15.79 6.60
C PHE A 126 18.82 15.09 7.02
N LEU A 127 19.92 15.83 7.16
CA LEU A 127 21.21 15.26 7.58
C LEU A 127 21.13 14.60 8.96
N ASP A 128 20.42 15.20 9.91
CA ASP A 128 20.23 14.62 11.24
C ASP A 128 19.39 13.34 11.15
N ALA A 129 18.40 13.28 10.26
CA ALA A 129 17.60 12.08 10.03
C ALA A 129 18.42 10.95 9.38
N VAL A 130 19.22 11.25 8.35
CA VAL A 130 20.15 10.31 7.71
C VAL A 130 21.13 9.73 8.74
N LYS A 131 21.72 10.57 9.61
CA LYS A 131 22.61 10.12 10.69
C LYS A 131 21.88 9.23 11.70
N ARG A 132 20.68 9.61 12.13
CA ARG A 132 19.86 8.81 13.05
C ARG A 132 19.44 7.46 12.45
N ALA A 133 19.31 7.37 11.14
CA ALA A 133 19.02 6.14 10.41
C ALA A 133 20.22 5.20 10.28
N GLY A 134 21.43 5.63 10.68
CA GLY A 134 22.64 4.81 10.56
C GLY A 134 23.21 4.79 9.15
N ILE A 135 22.82 5.73 8.29
CA ILE A 135 23.34 5.89 6.93
C ILE A 135 24.59 6.77 6.97
N ASP A 136 25.71 6.28 6.42
CA ASP A 136 26.96 7.05 6.33
C ASP A 136 26.94 8.02 5.15
N ARG A 137 26.34 7.60 4.04
CA ARG A 137 26.43 8.30 2.75
C ARG A 137 25.13 8.30 1.98
N VAL A 138 24.85 9.45 1.36
CA VAL A 138 23.79 9.63 0.34
C VAL A 138 24.34 10.18 -0.99
N ASP A 139 25.56 10.71 -0.96
CA ASP A 139 26.41 11.07 -2.10
C ASP A 139 25.66 11.65 -3.31
N VAL A 140 25.61 10.91 -4.43
CA VAL A 140 25.06 11.40 -5.71
C VAL A 140 23.56 11.70 -5.65
N SER A 141 22.82 11.26 -4.62
CA SER A 141 21.40 11.60 -4.44
C SER A 141 21.15 13.11 -4.33
N TYR A 142 22.15 13.89 -3.88
CA TYR A 142 22.05 15.35 -3.86
C TYR A 142 21.86 15.95 -5.26
N THR A 143 22.27 15.24 -6.32
CA THR A 143 22.13 15.68 -7.72
C THR A 143 20.72 15.48 -8.27
N SER A 144 19.87 14.67 -7.64
CA SER A 144 18.52 14.40 -8.10
C SER A 144 17.66 15.68 -8.13
N CYS A 145 17.78 16.58 -7.15
CA CYS A 145 17.06 17.86 -7.16
C CYS A 145 17.39 18.77 -8.37
N PRO A 146 18.66 19.10 -8.67
CA PRO A 146 18.97 19.91 -9.86
C PRO A 146 18.63 19.19 -11.17
N ILE A 147 18.71 17.85 -11.25
CA ILE A 147 18.31 17.09 -12.44
C ILE A 147 16.80 17.23 -12.67
N LEU A 148 15.96 17.01 -11.66
CA LEU A 148 14.51 17.15 -11.78
C LEU A 148 14.12 18.59 -12.14
N LYS A 149 14.76 19.58 -11.51
CA LYS A 149 14.59 20.99 -11.87
C LYS A 149 14.94 21.27 -13.34
N ALA A 150 16.01 20.69 -13.87
CA ALA A 150 16.38 20.84 -15.29
C ALA A 150 15.33 20.22 -16.23
N ASN A 151 14.61 19.19 -15.78
CA ASN A 151 13.49 18.57 -16.49
C ASN A 151 12.14 19.26 -16.23
N LYS A 152 12.13 20.38 -15.49
CA LYS A 152 10.92 21.17 -15.15
C LYS A 152 9.86 20.39 -14.38
N VAL A 153 10.29 19.42 -13.57
CA VAL A 153 9.43 18.64 -12.67
C VAL A 153 9.98 18.65 -11.25
N ASN A 154 9.12 18.38 -10.26
CA ASN A 154 9.52 18.29 -8.86
C ASN A 154 9.73 16.84 -8.39
N ASP A 155 9.15 15.89 -9.12
CA ASP A 155 9.19 14.45 -8.88
C ASP A 155 9.24 13.70 -10.21
N VAL A 156 9.52 12.41 -10.14
CA VAL A 156 9.58 11.52 -11.32
C VAL A 156 8.21 10.94 -11.69
N PHE A 157 7.16 11.18 -10.90
CA PHE A 157 5.88 10.48 -11.06
C PHE A 157 5.01 11.12 -12.15
N HIS A 158 5.10 12.45 -12.30
CA HIS A 158 4.22 13.23 -13.19
C HIS A 158 4.96 13.74 -14.43
N GLY A 159 5.45 12.81 -15.24
CA GLY A 159 6.26 13.10 -16.43
C GLY A 159 7.66 13.66 -16.08
N PRO A 160 8.39 14.17 -17.09
CA PRO A 160 8.24 13.89 -18.52
C PRO A 160 8.49 12.42 -18.88
N ASP A 161 8.32 12.04 -20.15
CA ASP A 161 8.54 10.66 -20.64
C ASP A 161 9.94 10.11 -20.34
N ALA A 162 10.94 10.97 -20.14
CA ALA A 162 12.29 10.61 -19.75
C ALA A 162 12.90 11.69 -18.85
N ILE A 163 13.56 11.29 -17.76
CA ILE A 163 14.35 12.20 -16.94
C ILE A 163 15.81 12.13 -17.39
N CYS A 164 16.30 13.22 -17.98
CA CYS A 164 17.62 13.27 -18.58
C CYS A 164 18.45 14.44 -18.04
N TYR A 165 19.76 14.26 -17.98
CA TYR A 165 20.71 15.33 -17.71
C TYR A 165 21.93 15.15 -18.61
N ASN A 166 22.33 16.22 -19.30
CA ASN A 166 23.46 16.22 -20.24
C ASN A 166 23.40 15.07 -21.29
N GLY A 167 22.21 14.78 -21.82
CA GLY A 167 22.01 13.75 -22.85
C GLY A 167 21.93 12.30 -22.33
N PHE A 168 22.05 12.07 -21.02
CA PHE A 168 21.94 10.75 -20.40
C PHE A 168 20.74 10.66 -19.47
N HIS A 169 20.12 9.49 -19.39
CA HIS A 169 19.07 9.23 -18.41
C HIS A 169 19.62 9.32 -16.97
N GLN A 170 18.81 9.83 -16.03
CA GLN A 170 19.22 10.03 -14.63
C GLN A 170 19.77 8.74 -13.98
N HIS A 171 19.13 7.59 -14.22
CA HIS A 171 19.53 6.32 -13.64
C HIS A 171 20.97 5.92 -13.98
N ILE A 172 21.51 6.36 -15.13
CA ILE A 172 22.89 6.05 -15.54
C ILE A 172 23.90 6.59 -14.53
N TYR A 173 23.70 7.83 -14.07
CA TYR A 173 24.60 8.46 -13.10
C TYR A 173 24.61 7.72 -11.76
N LEU A 174 23.43 7.27 -11.31
CA LEU A 174 23.28 6.55 -10.04
C LEU A 174 23.90 5.15 -10.12
N LEU A 175 23.64 4.42 -11.21
CA LEU A 175 24.24 3.10 -11.44
C LEU A 175 25.78 3.20 -11.54
N GLN A 176 26.32 4.15 -12.29
CA GLN A 176 27.77 4.35 -12.41
C GLN A 176 28.41 4.72 -11.07
N TYR A 177 27.76 5.57 -10.27
CA TYR A 177 28.26 5.91 -8.94
C TYR A 177 28.26 4.68 -8.02
N MET A 178 27.21 3.86 -8.09
CA MET A 178 27.15 2.59 -7.34
C MET A 178 28.30 1.66 -7.74
N GLU A 179 28.57 1.52 -9.04
CA GLU A 179 29.69 0.71 -9.56
C GLU A 179 31.05 1.21 -9.06
N TYR A 180 31.26 2.53 -9.10
CA TYR A 180 32.45 3.17 -8.55
C TYR A 180 32.58 2.87 -7.06
N PHE A 181 31.55 3.14 -6.26
CA PHE A 181 31.57 2.95 -4.82
C PHE A 181 31.89 1.50 -4.44
N MET A 182 31.17 0.55 -5.04
CA MET A 182 31.37 -0.89 -4.78
C MET A 182 32.79 -1.34 -5.13
N SER A 183 33.31 -0.89 -6.28
CA SER A 183 34.68 -1.21 -6.70
C SER A 183 35.73 -0.64 -5.75
N ARG A 184 35.54 0.62 -5.29
CA ARG A 184 36.46 1.28 -4.36
C ARG A 184 36.46 0.61 -2.99
N PHE A 185 35.31 0.31 -2.43
CA PHE A 185 35.22 -0.32 -1.10
C PHE A 185 35.69 -1.78 -1.12
N SER A 186 35.44 -2.51 -2.22
CA SER A 186 36.03 -3.82 -2.43
C SER A 186 37.56 -3.76 -2.51
N PHE A 187 38.13 -2.79 -3.23
CA PHE A 187 39.58 -2.58 -3.29
C PHE A 187 40.18 -2.25 -1.92
N LEU A 188 39.50 -1.42 -1.13
CA LEU A 188 39.90 -1.07 0.24
C LEU A 188 39.67 -2.20 1.25
N GLN A 189 39.11 -3.34 0.82
CA GLN A 189 38.70 -4.46 1.68
C GLN A 189 37.77 -4.02 2.82
N LYS A 190 37.00 -2.94 2.61
CA LYS A 190 36.03 -2.44 3.57
C LYS A 190 34.65 -2.96 3.18
N PRO A 191 33.98 -3.74 4.05
CA PRO A 191 32.66 -4.27 3.74
C PRO A 191 31.66 -3.13 3.53
N ALA A 192 30.75 -3.29 2.58
CA ALA A 192 29.76 -2.28 2.23
C ALA A 192 28.34 -2.86 2.20
N PHE A 193 27.39 -2.10 2.75
CA PHE A 193 25.96 -2.32 2.65
C PHE A 193 25.37 -1.16 1.83
N THR A 194 24.95 -1.48 0.61
CA THR A 194 24.55 -0.48 -0.39
C THR A 194 23.08 -0.67 -0.76
N PHE A 195 22.34 0.42 -0.81
CA PHE A 195 20.96 0.48 -1.25
C PHE A 195 20.80 1.57 -2.30
N LEU A 196 20.22 1.23 -3.44
CA LEU A 196 19.79 2.16 -4.49
C LEU A 196 18.31 1.91 -4.76
N ILE A 197 17.49 2.95 -4.66
CA ILE A 197 16.11 2.95 -5.15
C ILE A 197 16.04 3.76 -6.44
N LEU A 198 15.39 3.19 -7.46
CA LEU A 198 15.08 3.85 -8.72
C LEU A 198 13.57 3.90 -8.92
N ASP A 199 13.04 5.11 -9.01
CA ASP A 199 11.63 5.41 -9.24
C ASP A 199 11.27 5.54 -10.73
N THR A 200 12.17 5.11 -11.63
CA THR A 200 11.98 5.21 -13.10
C THR A 200 10.71 4.52 -13.61
N ALA A 201 10.21 3.49 -12.91
CA ALA A 201 8.98 2.78 -13.26
C ALA A 201 7.74 3.31 -12.52
N HIS A 202 7.92 4.19 -11.53
CA HIS A 202 6.87 4.78 -10.72
C HIS A 202 6.20 5.95 -11.48
N GLU A 203 5.54 5.65 -12.59
CA GLU A 203 4.92 6.64 -13.48
C GLU A 203 3.67 6.07 -14.18
N ASP A 204 2.83 6.96 -14.69
CA ASP A 204 1.47 6.63 -15.14
C ASP A 204 1.36 5.93 -16.50
N THR A 205 2.38 6.01 -17.34
CA THR A 205 2.40 5.37 -18.66
C THR A 205 2.83 3.89 -18.59
N GLY A 206 3.58 3.53 -17.54
CA GLY A 206 4.19 2.22 -17.37
C GLY A 206 5.22 1.86 -18.45
N ILE A 207 5.71 2.82 -19.25
CA ILE A 207 6.67 2.57 -20.34
C ILE A 207 8.06 3.14 -20.10
N ARG A 208 8.24 4.08 -19.18
CA ARG A 208 9.53 4.75 -18.95
C ARG A 208 10.62 3.77 -18.55
N VAL A 209 10.27 2.73 -17.78
CA VAL A 209 11.18 1.66 -17.36
C VAL A 209 11.92 0.98 -18.52
N LYS A 210 11.41 1.00 -19.76
CA LYS A 210 12.14 0.50 -20.94
C LYS A 210 13.50 1.17 -21.12
N GLN A 211 13.63 2.44 -20.72
CA GLN A 211 14.86 3.21 -20.82
C GLN A 211 15.98 2.65 -19.93
N LEU A 212 15.61 1.90 -18.88
CA LEU A 212 16.53 1.28 -17.95
C LEU A 212 17.16 -0.02 -18.49
N ASP A 213 16.54 -0.70 -19.46
CA ASP A 213 16.89 -2.10 -19.82
C ASP A 213 18.35 -2.28 -20.25
N GLN A 214 18.86 -1.39 -21.12
CA GLN A 214 20.24 -1.51 -21.59
C GLN A 214 21.26 -1.26 -20.48
N ASP A 215 20.97 -0.30 -19.59
CA ASP A 215 21.89 0.11 -18.53
C ASP A 215 21.85 -0.87 -17.36
N LEU A 216 20.67 -1.36 -17.01
CA LEU A 216 20.51 -2.41 -16.02
C LEU A 216 21.15 -3.72 -16.48
N ALA A 217 21.04 -4.10 -17.76
CA ALA A 217 21.76 -5.25 -18.30
C ALA A 217 23.29 -5.11 -18.16
N ARG A 218 23.84 -3.90 -18.34
CA ARG A 218 25.27 -3.64 -18.09
C ARG A 218 25.61 -3.72 -16.60
N HIS A 219 24.79 -3.11 -15.76
CA HIS A 219 24.97 -3.14 -14.31
C HIS A 219 24.90 -4.57 -13.75
N VAL A 220 23.99 -5.40 -14.26
CA VAL A 220 23.89 -6.83 -13.89
C VAL A 220 25.17 -7.59 -14.20
N ASN A 221 25.80 -7.33 -15.36
CA ASN A 221 27.11 -7.91 -15.67
C ASN A 221 28.19 -7.40 -14.69
N PHE A 222 28.16 -6.12 -14.33
CA PHE A 222 29.06 -5.58 -13.30
C PHE A 222 28.87 -6.32 -11.96
N LEU A 223 27.63 -6.48 -11.49
CA LEU A 223 27.31 -7.16 -10.23
C LEU A 223 27.77 -8.62 -10.22
N ALA A 224 27.61 -9.33 -11.34
CA ALA A 224 28.11 -10.69 -11.50
C ALA A 224 29.64 -10.81 -11.37
N ASN A 225 30.36 -9.73 -11.68
CA ASN A 225 31.82 -9.63 -11.57
C ASN A 225 32.31 -9.13 -10.18
N GLN A 226 31.42 -8.94 -9.19
CA GLN A 226 31.81 -8.53 -7.84
C GLN A 226 31.97 -9.76 -6.92
N PRO A 227 33.17 -10.38 -6.82
CA PRO A 227 33.32 -11.74 -6.29
C PRO A 227 32.79 -11.92 -4.87
N ASN A 228 32.91 -10.90 -4.02
CA ASN A 228 32.55 -10.97 -2.61
C ASN A 228 31.17 -10.35 -2.30
N THR A 229 30.33 -10.10 -3.31
CA THR A 229 29.07 -9.37 -3.15
C THR A 229 27.86 -10.24 -3.40
N VAL A 230 26.89 -10.24 -2.48
CA VAL A 230 25.53 -10.74 -2.74
C VAL A 230 24.66 -9.55 -3.13
N SER A 231 24.09 -9.59 -4.33
CA SER A 231 23.27 -8.50 -4.85
C SER A 231 21.81 -8.89 -5.00
N PHE A 232 20.91 -8.03 -4.56
CA PHE A 232 19.47 -8.17 -4.69
C PHE A 232 18.97 -7.15 -5.71
N ILE A 233 18.17 -7.58 -6.67
CA ILE A 233 17.37 -6.70 -7.53
C ILE A 233 15.91 -7.03 -7.23
N LEU A 234 15.18 -6.10 -6.64
CA LEU A 234 13.83 -6.36 -6.15
C LEU A 234 12.90 -5.18 -6.37
N SER A 235 11.61 -5.43 -6.19
CA SER A 235 10.58 -4.39 -6.20
C SER A 235 9.71 -4.48 -4.96
N ASP A 236 9.20 -3.34 -4.53
CA ASP A 236 8.40 -3.14 -3.34
C ASP A 236 6.91 -3.39 -3.57
N HIS A 237 6.41 -2.94 -4.71
CA HIS A 237 5.11 -3.22 -5.30
C HIS A 237 5.17 -3.04 -6.83
N GLY A 238 4.06 -3.31 -7.52
CA GLY A 238 3.87 -3.00 -8.94
C GLY A 238 3.17 -1.66 -9.14
N ASN A 239 2.97 -1.28 -10.40
CA ASN A 239 2.52 0.06 -10.75
C ASN A 239 1.07 0.34 -10.31
N THR A 240 0.89 1.31 -9.42
CA THR A 240 -0.43 1.80 -8.95
C THR A 240 -0.89 3.07 -9.66
N TYR A 241 -0.13 3.55 -10.64
CA TYR A 241 -0.38 4.78 -11.37
C TYR A 241 -1.01 4.51 -12.74
N GLY A 242 -1.67 5.56 -13.24
CA GLY A 242 -2.24 5.58 -14.58
C GLY A 242 -3.39 4.61 -14.79
N ARG A 243 -3.62 4.29 -16.07
CA ARG A 243 -4.79 3.50 -16.49
C ARG A 243 -4.64 2.01 -16.24
N PHE A 244 -3.42 1.51 -16.04
CA PHE A 244 -3.18 0.07 -15.89
C PHE A 244 -3.87 -0.48 -14.64
N PHE A 245 -3.65 0.14 -13.48
CA PHE A 245 -4.23 -0.32 -12.21
C PHE A 245 -5.77 -0.36 -12.23
N SER A 246 -6.39 0.56 -12.96
CA SER A 246 -7.85 0.65 -13.11
C SER A 246 -8.41 -0.19 -14.25
N ALA A 247 -7.57 -0.82 -15.08
CA ALA A 247 -8.01 -1.52 -16.29
C ALA A 247 -8.69 -2.87 -16.02
N SER A 248 -8.21 -3.63 -15.03
CA SER A 248 -8.78 -4.95 -14.71
C SER A 248 -8.39 -5.44 -13.32
N SER A 249 -9.07 -6.50 -12.85
CA SER A 249 -8.75 -7.12 -11.57
C SER A 249 -7.38 -7.83 -11.57
N GLU A 250 -6.95 -8.33 -12.73
CA GLU A 250 -5.64 -8.92 -12.94
C GLU A 250 -4.54 -7.87 -12.79
N ALA A 251 -4.76 -6.66 -13.29
CA ALA A 251 -3.83 -5.54 -13.10
C ALA A 251 -3.70 -5.18 -11.61
N GLN A 252 -4.80 -5.23 -10.85
CA GLN A 252 -4.76 -5.03 -9.40
C GLN A 252 -3.97 -6.14 -8.68
N VAL A 253 -4.09 -7.40 -9.11
CA VAL A 253 -3.28 -8.50 -8.57
C VAL A 253 -1.80 -8.31 -8.95
N GLU A 254 -1.52 -7.85 -10.17
CA GLU A 254 -0.16 -7.61 -10.65
C GLU A 254 0.61 -6.60 -9.78
N VAL A 255 -0.07 -5.60 -9.20
CA VAL A 255 0.53 -4.69 -8.20
C VAL A 255 1.16 -5.42 -7.02
N PHE A 256 0.63 -6.58 -6.63
CA PHE A 256 1.13 -7.31 -5.47
C PHE A 256 2.11 -8.44 -5.83
N HIS A 257 2.36 -8.68 -7.12
CA HIS A 257 3.29 -9.70 -7.60
C HIS A 257 4.61 -9.06 -8.04
N THR A 258 5.54 -8.90 -7.10
CA THR A 258 6.79 -8.17 -7.34
C THR A 258 7.92 -9.06 -7.85
N SER A 259 8.98 -8.43 -8.37
CA SER A 259 10.22 -9.13 -8.72
C SER A 259 11.18 -9.25 -7.53
N LEU A 260 11.89 -10.38 -7.47
CA LEU A 260 13.07 -10.57 -6.64
C LEU A 260 14.07 -11.46 -7.39
N PHE A 261 15.24 -10.92 -7.63
CA PHE A 261 16.40 -11.60 -8.17
C PHE A 261 17.56 -11.49 -7.20
N VAL A 262 18.30 -12.58 -7.01
CA VAL A 262 19.51 -12.59 -6.16
C VAL A 262 20.69 -13.06 -6.98
N ILE A 263 21.68 -12.20 -7.18
CA ILE A 263 22.91 -12.49 -7.90
C ILE A 263 23.97 -12.88 -6.87
N VAL A 264 24.45 -14.12 -6.96
CA VAL A 264 25.54 -14.64 -6.14
C VAL A 264 26.68 -15.08 -7.05
N PRO A 265 27.79 -14.32 -7.11
CA PRO A 265 28.99 -14.73 -7.83
C PRO A 265 29.68 -15.96 -7.24
N ASP A 266 30.57 -16.60 -8.00
CA ASP A 266 31.23 -17.87 -7.61
C ASP A 266 31.90 -17.81 -6.24
N GLN A 267 32.65 -16.75 -5.94
CA GLN A 267 33.35 -16.62 -4.66
C GLN A 267 32.37 -16.38 -3.50
N ALA A 268 31.32 -15.58 -3.69
CA ALA A 268 30.26 -15.41 -2.71
C ALA A 268 29.51 -16.74 -2.45
N ALA A 269 29.29 -17.55 -3.49
CA ALA A 269 28.68 -18.88 -3.36
C ALA A 269 29.52 -19.83 -2.49
N VAL A 270 30.86 -19.79 -2.64
CA VAL A 270 31.79 -20.53 -1.77
C VAL A 270 31.65 -20.08 -0.31
N LEU A 271 31.60 -18.77 -0.07
CA LEU A 271 31.44 -18.21 1.28
C LEU A 271 30.08 -18.53 1.92
N LEU A 272 29.00 -18.58 1.13
CA LEU A 272 27.67 -19.00 1.60
C LEU A 272 27.59 -20.50 1.88
N GLY A 273 28.34 -21.30 1.11
CA GLY A 273 28.33 -22.75 1.22
C GLY A 273 27.12 -23.43 0.57
N LYS A 274 27.27 -24.74 0.32
CA LYS A 274 26.32 -25.54 -0.46
C LYS A 274 24.90 -25.55 0.10
N SER A 275 24.74 -25.53 1.42
CA SER A 275 23.42 -25.59 2.08
C SER A 275 22.60 -24.33 1.77
N LYS A 276 23.17 -23.13 1.99
CA LYS A 276 22.49 -21.85 1.73
C LYS A 276 22.19 -21.66 0.25
N MET A 277 23.14 -22.03 -0.63
CA MET A 277 22.93 -22.01 -2.08
C MET A 277 21.78 -22.92 -2.52
N ARG A 278 21.67 -24.12 -1.92
CA ARG A 278 20.54 -25.03 -2.18
C ARG A 278 19.21 -24.45 -1.69
N SER A 279 19.19 -23.80 -0.53
CA SER A 279 17.99 -23.13 -0.02
C SER A 279 17.51 -22.04 -0.97
N LEU A 280 18.41 -21.15 -1.43
CA LEU A 280 18.08 -20.12 -2.42
C LEU A 280 17.50 -20.75 -3.69
N HIS A 281 18.09 -21.84 -4.17
CA HIS A 281 17.59 -22.56 -5.35
C HIS A 281 16.16 -23.08 -5.16
N ILE A 282 15.88 -23.76 -4.04
CA ILE A 282 14.54 -24.28 -3.70
C ILE A 282 13.53 -23.14 -3.56
N ASN A 283 13.94 -22.05 -2.93
CA ASN A 283 13.06 -20.95 -2.56
C ASN A 283 12.58 -20.11 -3.75
N GLN A 284 13.21 -20.22 -4.93
CA GLN A 284 12.72 -19.63 -6.18
C GLN A 284 11.26 -20.02 -6.51
N HIS A 285 10.82 -21.19 -6.03
CA HIS A 285 9.48 -21.74 -6.25
C HIS A 285 8.62 -21.72 -4.97
N ARG A 286 8.98 -20.89 -3.99
CA ARG A 286 8.24 -20.72 -2.74
C ARG A 286 7.60 -19.35 -2.68
N LEU A 287 6.47 -19.26 -2.00
CA LEU A 287 5.82 -17.99 -1.70
C LEU A 287 6.66 -17.21 -0.68
N VAL A 288 7.16 -16.05 -1.07
CA VAL A 288 8.08 -15.21 -0.27
C VAL A 288 7.62 -13.74 -0.27
N SER A 289 8.21 -12.94 0.61
CA SER A 289 7.93 -11.51 0.78
C SER A 289 9.20 -10.77 1.19
N LEU A 290 9.14 -9.43 1.28
CA LEU A 290 10.28 -8.63 1.76
C LEU A 290 10.67 -8.92 3.22
N LEU A 291 9.81 -9.53 4.03
CA LEU A 291 10.20 -10.04 5.35
C LEU A 291 11.22 -11.17 5.24
N ASP A 292 11.07 -12.05 4.25
CA ASP A 292 12.04 -13.12 4.03
C ASP A 292 13.39 -12.55 3.57
N VAL A 293 13.37 -11.46 2.78
CA VAL A 293 14.58 -10.71 2.41
C VAL A 293 15.20 -10.07 3.64
N HIS A 294 14.44 -9.40 4.51
CA HIS A 294 14.94 -8.83 5.76
C HIS A 294 15.72 -9.87 6.59
N HIS A 295 15.12 -11.03 6.84
CA HIS A 295 15.76 -12.09 7.61
C HIS A 295 16.94 -12.74 6.86
N THR A 296 16.94 -12.73 5.52
CA THR A 296 18.11 -13.11 4.72
C THR A 296 19.27 -12.15 4.99
N LEU A 297 19.04 -10.84 4.98
CA LEU A 297 20.07 -9.83 5.27
C LEU A 297 20.69 -10.06 6.66
N LYS A 298 19.85 -10.31 7.67
CA LYS A 298 20.32 -10.66 9.02
C LYS A 298 21.12 -11.98 9.03
N GLY A 299 20.70 -12.98 8.28
CA GLY A 299 21.40 -14.28 8.15
C GLY A 299 22.72 -14.23 7.36
N LEU A 300 23.02 -13.12 6.69
CA LEU A 300 24.31 -12.86 6.02
C LEU A 300 25.34 -12.23 6.95
N LEU A 301 24.90 -11.64 8.08
CA LEU A 301 25.81 -11.20 9.13
C LEU A 301 26.27 -12.39 9.98
N PRO A 302 27.45 -12.29 10.65
CA PRO A 302 27.85 -13.24 11.66
C PRO A 302 26.77 -13.36 12.75
N SER A 303 26.37 -14.59 13.09
CA SER A 303 25.25 -14.89 13.99
C SER A 303 25.45 -14.27 15.38
N ASP A 304 24.46 -13.52 15.87
CA ASP A 304 24.22 -13.46 17.32
C ASP A 304 23.59 -14.80 17.72
N GLU A 305 24.14 -15.50 18.72
CA GLU A 305 23.63 -16.81 19.16
C GLU A 305 22.16 -16.74 19.63
N LEU A 306 21.70 -15.55 20.05
CA LEU A 306 20.38 -15.27 20.61
C LEU A 306 19.17 -15.51 19.67
N ILE A 307 19.36 -15.57 18.35
CA ILE A 307 18.22 -15.66 17.39
C ILE A 307 17.98 -17.11 16.91
N ARG A 308 18.91 -18.04 17.15
CA ARG A 308 18.74 -19.44 16.72
C ARG A 308 17.59 -20.11 17.47
N GLY A 309 16.55 -20.49 16.72
CA GLY A 309 15.42 -21.27 17.23
C GLY A 309 14.17 -20.46 17.58
N GLN A 310 14.17 -19.14 17.40
CA GLN A 310 12.96 -18.34 17.65
C GLN A 310 11.91 -18.56 16.54
N LYS A 311 10.69 -18.95 16.94
CA LYS A 311 9.55 -19.00 16.01
C LYS A 311 9.13 -17.58 15.68
N LEU A 312 9.43 -17.14 14.46
CA LEU A 312 8.98 -15.85 13.96
C LEU A 312 7.52 -15.92 13.49
N LYS A 313 6.87 -14.75 13.47
CA LYS A 313 5.53 -14.61 12.89
C LYS A 313 5.58 -14.89 11.38
N TYR A 314 4.43 -15.20 10.79
CA TYR A 314 4.27 -15.34 9.32
C TYR A 314 5.12 -16.45 8.68
N LYS A 315 5.47 -17.48 9.48
CA LYS A 315 6.28 -18.63 9.05
C LYS A 315 7.59 -18.25 8.33
N VAL A 316 8.17 -17.10 8.70
CA VAL A 316 9.47 -16.65 8.16
C VAL A 316 10.59 -17.40 8.90
N ASN A 317 11.60 -17.83 8.16
CA ASN A 317 12.78 -18.46 8.74
C ASN A 317 13.67 -17.39 9.42
N SER A 318 14.38 -17.74 10.49
CA SER A 318 15.25 -16.78 11.20
C SER A 318 16.40 -16.24 10.36
N ASP A 319 16.86 -17.01 9.37
CA ASP A 319 17.85 -16.67 8.35
C ASP A 319 17.22 -16.47 6.96
N GLY A 320 15.90 -16.28 6.90
CA GLY A 320 15.14 -15.97 5.69
C GLY A 320 15.29 -17.02 4.58
N LEU A 321 15.74 -16.56 3.41
CA LEU A 321 15.88 -17.36 2.20
C LEU A 321 17.12 -18.26 2.21
N LEU A 322 17.97 -18.17 3.24
CA LEU A 322 19.16 -19.02 3.41
C LEU A 322 18.80 -20.42 3.96
N SER A 323 17.56 -20.61 4.42
CA SER A 323 16.97 -21.91 4.75
C SER A 323 15.73 -22.19 3.90
N PRO A 324 15.34 -23.47 3.68
CA PRO A 324 14.18 -23.79 2.86
C PRO A 324 12.89 -23.19 3.43
N VAL A 325 12.18 -22.41 2.63
CA VAL A 325 10.84 -21.90 2.94
C VAL A 325 9.84 -23.03 2.72
N SER A 326 8.86 -23.13 3.62
CA SER A 326 7.87 -24.20 3.60
C SER A 326 7.09 -24.23 2.27
N PRO A 327 6.91 -25.41 1.64
CA PRO A 327 6.03 -25.56 0.48
C PRO A 327 4.57 -25.24 0.80
N ASN A 328 4.17 -25.33 2.07
CA ASN A 328 2.78 -25.18 2.51
C ASN A 328 2.47 -23.74 2.97
N ARG A 329 3.33 -22.77 2.62
CA ARG A 329 3.09 -21.37 2.94
C ARG A 329 1.99 -20.81 2.04
N THR A 330 1.06 -20.08 2.63
CA THR A 330 -0.08 -19.46 1.94
C THR A 330 -0.06 -17.94 2.11
N CYS A 331 -0.93 -17.22 1.39
CA CYS A 331 -1.12 -15.79 1.59
C CYS A 331 -1.64 -15.40 2.99
N SER A 332 -2.11 -16.37 3.81
CA SER A 332 -2.43 -16.16 5.22
C SER A 332 -1.18 -16.12 6.11
N ASP A 333 -0.07 -16.70 5.62
CA ASP A 333 1.24 -16.69 6.26
C ASP A 333 2.09 -15.49 5.80
N ILE A 334 1.46 -14.47 5.21
CA ILE A 334 2.10 -13.21 4.81
C ILE A 334 1.27 -12.06 5.36
N PRO A 335 1.86 -11.07 6.02
CA PRO A 335 1.12 -9.93 6.57
C PRO A 335 0.73 -8.95 5.48
N ARG A 336 -0.27 -9.31 4.69
CA ARG A 336 -0.84 -8.44 3.66
C ARG A 336 -1.71 -7.37 4.32
N ILE A 337 -1.34 -6.11 4.15
CA ILE A 337 -2.10 -4.98 4.70
C ILE A 337 -3.28 -4.69 3.78
N HIS A 338 -4.50 -4.91 4.26
CA HIS A 338 -5.73 -4.77 3.47
C HIS A 338 -5.86 -3.38 2.81
N PRO A 339 -6.47 -3.30 1.60
CA PRO A 339 -7.05 -4.38 0.80
C PRO A 339 -6.05 -5.07 -0.17
N ASN A 340 -4.83 -5.39 0.29
CA ASN A 340 -3.84 -6.13 -0.50
C ASN A 340 -4.36 -7.50 -0.98
N LEU A 341 -4.26 -7.75 -2.30
CA LEU A 341 -4.73 -8.95 -2.98
C LEU A 341 -3.66 -10.07 -2.96
N CYS A 342 -4.11 -11.31 -2.90
CA CYS A 342 -3.22 -12.47 -2.92
C CYS A 342 -2.83 -12.80 -4.36
N ILE A 343 -1.53 -13.08 -4.59
CA ILE A 343 -1.04 -13.49 -5.91
C ILE A 343 -1.33 -14.97 -6.23
N CYS A 344 -1.65 -15.78 -5.22
CA CYS A 344 -1.98 -17.19 -5.42
C CYS A 344 -3.37 -17.33 -6.03
N GLN A 345 -3.46 -18.10 -7.12
CA GLN A 345 -4.72 -18.44 -7.75
C GLN A 345 -5.68 -19.10 -6.75
N THR A 346 -6.98 -18.85 -6.94
CA THR A 346 -8.11 -19.42 -6.16
C THR A 346 -8.12 -19.14 -4.65
N TYR A 347 -7.17 -18.35 -4.13
CA TYR A 347 -7.12 -17.97 -2.72
C TYR A 347 -8.32 -17.09 -2.32
N ASP A 348 -8.62 -16.08 -3.13
CA ASP A 348 -9.84 -15.28 -3.02
C ASP A 348 -10.81 -15.74 -4.12
N ARG A 349 -12.00 -16.24 -3.74
CA ARG A 349 -12.95 -16.83 -4.69
C ARG A 349 -13.92 -15.78 -5.21
N PRO A 350 -14.10 -15.65 -6.55
CA PRO A 350 -15.12 -14.78 -7.11
C PRO A 350 -16.50 -15.10 -6.57
N GLN A 351 -17.30 -14.07 -6.34
CA GLN A 351 -18.66 -14.15 -5.83
C GLN A 351 -19.60 -13.39 -6.75
N GLN A 352 -20.89 -13.68 -6.65
CA GLN A 352 -21.90 -12.92 -7.37
C GLN A 352 -22.14 -11.57 -6.69
N ASN A 353 -22.32 -10.52 -7.50
CA ASN A 353 -22.82 -9.24 -7.03
C ASN A 353 -24.31 -9.41 -6.67
N ASN A 354 -24.60 -9.72 -5.41
CA ASN A 354 -25.95 -9.98 -4.93
C ASN A 354 -26.29 -9.14 -3.69
N SER A 355 -27.55 -9.21 -3.24
CA SER A 355 -28.05 -8.41 -2.12
C SER A 355 -27.31 -8.64 -0.80
N TYR A 356 -26.62 -9.77 -0.65
CA TYR A 356 -25.80 -10.05 0.51
C TYR A 356 -24.55 -9.18 0.52
N TYR A 357 -23.79 -9.13 -0.58
CA TYR A 357 -22.60 -8.29 -0.67
C TYR A 357 -22.90 -6.79 -0.84
N ALA A 358 -24.12 -6.42 -1.27
CA ALA A 358 -24.55 -5.02 -1.23
C ALA A 358 -24.57 -4.45 0.21
N LEU A 359 -24.89 -5.28 1.21
CA LEU A 359 -24.86 -4.91 2.62
C LEU A 359 -23.41 -4.65 3.10
N PHE A 360 -22.42 -5.35 2.53
CA PHE A 360 -21.00 -5.09 2.77
C PHE A 360 -20.59 -3.75 2.17
N ALA A 361 -21.02 -3.45 0.95
CA ALA A 361 -20.77 -2.16 0.31
C ALA A 361 -21.38 -0.98 1.10
N GLU A 362 -22.60 -1.14 1.63
CA GLU A 362 -23.25 -0.14 2.50
C GLU A 362 -22.49 0.07 3.82
N PHE A 363 -22.05 -1.02 4.45
CA PHE A 363 -21.23 -0.95 5.66
C PHE A 363 -19.91 -0.20 5.42
N ALA A 364 -19.21 -0.55 4.32
CA ALA A 364 -17.99 0.13 3.88
C ALA A 364 -18.22 1.63 3.67
N LEU A 365 -19.25 1.99 2.90
CA LEU A 365 -19.60 3.38 2.60
C LEU A 365 -19.86 4.19 3.88
N GLY A 366 -20.61 3.61 4.82
CA GLY A 366 -20.89 4.23 6.12
C GLY A 366 -19.61 4.49 6.93
N HIS A 367 -18.69 3.52 6.96
CA HIS A 367 -17.42 3.67 7.67
C HIS A 367 -16.49 4.70 7.01
N MET A 368 -16.41 4.71 5.66
CA MET A 368 -15.64 5.70 4.91
C MET A 368 -16.18 7.13 5.11
N ASN A 369 -17.51 7.30 5.07
CA ASN A 369 -18.15 8.59 5.33
C ASN A 369 -17.95 9.08 6.77
N ARG A 370 -17.99 8.17 7.76
CA ARG A 370 -17.66 8.49 9.15
C ARG A 370 -16.24 9.03 9.27
N LYS A 371 -15.26 8.38 8.61
CA LYS A 371 -13.87 8.87 8.61
C LYS A 371 -13.72 10.26 8.00
N ILE A 372 -14.40 10.55 6.89
CA ILE A 372 -14.43 11.90 6.32
C ILE A 372 -14.96 12.91 7.34
N GLN A 373 -16.08 12.59 7.98
CA GLN A 373 -16.71 13.44 8.99
C GLN A 373 -15.82 13.69 10.21
N GLU A 374 -15.16 12.66 10.74
CA GLU A 374 -14.27 12.74 11.90
C GLU A 374 -12.99 13.53 11.61
N GLN A 375 -12.47 13.42 10.39
CA GLN A 375 -11.24 14.11 9.97
C GLN A 375 -11.49 15.57 9.57
N GLN A 376 -12.71 15.90 9.15
CA GLN A 376 -13.06 17.23 8.69
C GLN A 376 -13.36 18.14 9.89
N THR A 377 -12.32 18.78 10.40
CA THR A 377 -12.36 19.66 11.58
C THR A 377 -12.68 21.13 11.26
N ASP A 378 -12.76 21.51 9.98
CA ASP A 378 -13.06 22.86 9.48
C ASP A 378 -14.05 22.80 8.30
N THR A 379 -14.77 23.89 8.08
CA THR A 379 -15.70 24.12 6.98
C THR A 379 -15.01 24.50 5.67
N LYS A 380 -13.70 24.80 5.67
CA LYS A 380 -12.91 25.12 4.47
C LYS A 380 -12.41 23.86 3.76
N GLY A 381 -12.47 23.88 2.43
CA GLY A 381 -12.10 22.73 1.56
C GLY A 381 -12.90 21.43 1.79
N PRO A 382 -14.20 21.47 2.08
CA PRO A 382 -14.95 20.31 2.54
C PRO A 382 -15.04 19.19 1.49
N CYS A 383 -14.65 17.98 1.88
CA CYS A 383 -14.84 16.78 1.10
C CYS A 383 -16.31 16.35 1.17
N LYS A 384 -16.88 16.01 0.02
CA LYS A 384 -18.28 15.58 -0.07
C LYS A 384 -18.45 14.20 0.59
N LYS A 385 -19.60 14.01 1.24
CA LYS A 385 -20.10 12.69 1.60
C LYS A 385 -20.22 11.80 0.36
N LEU A 386 -19.63 10.61 0.43
CA LEU A 386 -19.66 9.62 -0.62
C LEU A 386 -21.05 9.01 -0.74
N VAL A 387 -21.52 8.85 -1.99
CA VAL A 387 -22.78 8.17 -2.33
C VAL A 387 -22.46 7.06 -3.31
N ALA A 388 -22.63 5.80 -2.88
CA ALA A 388 -22.34 4.65 -3.74
C ALA A 388 -23.28 4.59 -4.94
N ALA A 389 -22.69 4.47 -6.12
CA ALA A 389 -23.37 4.24 -7.38
C ALA A 389 -23.56 2.73 -7.62
N ARG A 390 -22.50 1.94 -7.43
CA ARG A 390 -22.47 0.48 -7.66
C ARG A 390 -21.28 -0.16 -6.96
N PHE A 391 -21.25 -1.49 -6.96
CA PHE A 391 -20.08 -2.28 -6.58
C PHE A 391 -19.91 -3.45 -7.54
N ASP A 392 -18.67 -3.94 -7.69
CA ASP A 392 -18.33 -5.09 -8.52
C ASP A 392 -17.09 -5.85 -7.99
N ASP A 393 -16.66 -6.86 -8.77
CA ASP A 393 -15.50 -7.71 -8.50
C ASP A 393 -15.45 -8.25 -7.07
N VAL A 394 -16.59 -8.76 -6.59
CA VAL A 394 -16.66 -9.34 -5.25
C VAL A 394 -15.85 -10.62 -5.21
N LYS A 395 -14.92 -10.66 -4.27
CA LYS A 395 -14.13 -11.84 -3.92
C LYS A 395 -14.26 -12.10 -2.43
N ALA A 396 -14.44 -13.35 -2.05
CA ALA A 396 -14.52 -13.74 -0.66
C ALA A 396 -13.69 -14.99 -0.38
N ARG A 397 -13.21 -15.10 0.86
CA ARG A 397 -12.54 -16.30 1.37
C ARG A 397 -12.92 -16.54 2.81
N GLU A 398 -12.85 -17.80 3.22
CA GLU A 398 -12.94 -18.21 4.60
C GLU A 398 -11.57 -18.03 5.29
N VAL A 399 -11.56 -17.52 6.51
CA VAL A 399 -10.35 -17.30 7.33
C VAL A 399 -10.35 -18.18 8.58
N GLY A 400 -11.50 -18.75 8.92
CA GLY A 400 -11.71 -19.73 9.98
C GLY A 400 -13.08 -20.38 9.83
N LEU A 401 -13.49 -21.19 10.80
CA LEU A 401 -14.76 -21.93 10.75
C LEU A 401 -15.99 -21.02 10.61
N ASN A 402 -15.93 -19.80 11.17
CA ASN A 402 -17.05 -18.86 11.23
C ASN A 402 -16.65 -17.44 10.80
N GLU A 403 -15.73 -17.30 9.85
CA GLU A 403 -15.26 -15.98 9.40
C GLU A 403 -14.97 -15.95 7.90
N ILE A 404 -15.43 -14.90 7.24
CA ILE A 404 -15.01 -14.56 5.88
C ILE A 404 -14.35 -13.19 5.82
N ILE A 405 -13.48 -13.01 4.82
CA ILE A 405 -13.07 -11.69 4.36
C ILE A 405 -13.58 -11.51 2.94
N ALA A 406 -14.38 -10.46 2.74
CA ALA A 406 -14.86 -10.03 1.44
C ALA A 406 -14.07 -8.81 0.97
N THR A 407 -13.67 -8.79 -0.30
CA THR A 407 -13.04 -7.66 -0.98
C THR A 407 -13.79 -7.37 -2.27
N PHE A 408 -14.03 -6.10 -2.58
CA PHE A 408 -14.79 -5.69 -3.76
C PHE A 408 -14.41 -4.27 -4.15
N SER A 409 -14.74 -3.89 -5.39
CA SER A 409 -14.63 -2.51 -5.83
C SER A 409 -15.94 -1.76 -5.56
N LEU A 410 -15.85 -0.61 -4.92
CA LEU A 410 -16.94 0.31 -4.61
C LEU A 410 -16.80 1.57 -5.46
N TYR A 411 -17.83 1.90 -6.22
CA TYR A 411 -17.87 3.10 -7.06
C TYR A 411 -18.85 4.11 -6.49
N VAL A 412 -18.40 5.35 -6.36
CA VAL A 412 -19.18 6.45 -5.79
C VAL A 412 -19.38 7.54 -6.81
N ARG A 413 -20.50 8.26 -6.72
CA ARG A 413 -20.85 9.35 -7.63
C ARG A 413 -19.93 10.55 -7.42
N THR A 414 -19.48 11.19 -8.51
CA THR A 414 -18.66 12.41 -8.46
C THR A 414 -19.40 13.65 -8.99
N TYR A 415 -18.72 14.80 -9.01
CA TYR A 415 -19.22 16.02 -9.65
C TYR A 415 -19.18 15.86 -11.17
N LYS A 416 -20.17 16.41 -11.89
CA LYS A 416 -20.17 16.38 -13.38
C LYS A 416 -18.93 17.04 -14.00
N THR A 417 -18.24 17.90 -13.25
CA THR A 417 -17.12 18.73 -13.70
C THR A 417 -15.77 18.01 -13.78
N THR A 418 -15.65 16.77 -13.28
CA THR A 418 -14.37 16.03 -13.23
C THR A 418 -14.06 15.20 -14.48
N GLY A 419 -14.94 15.18 -15.48
CA GLY A 419 -14.75 14.43 -16.73
C GLY A 419 -15.01 12.92 -16.64
N HIS A 420 -15.31 12.40 -15.45
CA HIS A 420 -15.75 11.02 -15.20
C HIS A 420 -17.00 11.02 -14.32
N THR A 421 -17.81 9.96 -14.34
CA THR A 421 -19.08 9.90 -13.59
C THR A 421 -18.96 9.23 -12.23
N GLU A 422 -17.89 8.47 -12.01
CA GLU A 422 -17.69 7.65 -10.82
C GLU A 422 -16.23 7.66 -10.36
N GLU A 423 -16.03 7.51 -9.06
CA GLU A 423 -14.73 7.34 -8.40
C GLU A 423 -14.68 5.97 -7.74
N GLY A 424 -13.59 5.24 -7.91
CA GLY A 424 -13.49 3.82 -7.54
C GLY A 424 -12.59 3.57 -6.33
N PHE A 425 -12.98 2.63 -5.49
CA PHE A 425 -12.23 2.19 -4.30
C PHE A 425 -12.20 0.66 -4.24
N VAL A 426 -11.06 0.05 -3.91
CA VAL A 426 -11.04 -1.34 -3.45
C VAL A 426 -11.27 -1.33 -1.94
N VAL A 427 -12.15 -2.17 -1.43
CA VAL A 427 -12.49 -2.23 0.01
C VAL A 427 -12.43 -3.66 0.51
N SER A 428 -11.93 -3.87 1.72
CA SER A 428 -11.98 -5.17 2.40
C SER A 428 -12.76 -5.10 3.72
N ILE A 429 -13.63 -6.08 3.95
CA ILE A 429 -14.43 -6.25 5.17
C ILE A 429 -14.23 -7.67 5.69
N ARG A 430 -14.05 -7.80 7.00
CA ARG A 430 -14.13 -9.07 7.72
C ARG A 430 -15.53 -9.24 8.28
N PHE A 431 -16.09 -10.44 8.12
CA PHE A 431 -17.40 -10.80 8.64
C PHE A 431 -17.33 -12.08 9.48
N HIS A 432 -17.85 -12.02 10.71
CA HIS A 432 -17.93 -13.15 11.64
C HIS A 432 -19.37 -13.64 11.74
N TYR A 433 -19.60 -14.95 11.58
CA TYR A 433 -20.92 -15.59 11.72
C TYR A 433 -21.31 -15.80 13.20
N VAL A 434 -21.01 -14.85 14.09
CA VAL A 434 -21.26 -14.96 15.53
C VAL A 434 -22.50 -14.15 15.90
N PRO A 435 -23.59 -14.78 16.36
CA PRO A 435 -24.78 -14.07 16.82
C PRO A 435 -24.45 -13.13 18.00
N HIS A 436 -25.08 -11.96 18.06
CA HIS A 436 -25.02 -11.01 19.20
C HIS A 436 -23.63 -10.42 19.50
N SER A 437 -22.76 -10.25 18.49
CA SER A 437 -21.47 -9.55 18.60
C SER A 437 -21.24 -8.63 17.39
N GLU A 438 -20.17 -7.81 17.40
CA GLU A 438 -19.75 -7.04 16.24
C GLU A 438 -19.38 -7.96 15.07
N THR A 439 -20.33 -8.19 14.16
CA THR A 439 -20.15 -9.17 13.09
C THR A 439 -19.34 -8.62 11.92
N MET A 440 -19.26 -7.30 11.72
CA MET A 440 -18.55 -6.70 10.58
C MET A 440 -17.42 -5.79 11.04
N LEU A 441 -16.22 -6.01 10.50
CA LEU A 441 -15.04 -5.17 10.73
C LEU A 441 -14.52 -4.61 9.41
N PHE A 442 -14.39 -3.29 9.34
CA PHE A 442 -13.77 -2.61 8.19
C PHE A 442 -12.26 -2.76 8.24
N LEU A 443 -11.68 -3.49 7.28
CA LEU A 443 -10.24 -3.78 7.27
C LEU A 443 -9.42 -2.68 6.59
N GLY A 444 -9.99 -1.99 5.59
CA GLY A 444 -9.31 -0.92 4.87
C GLY A 444 -9.86 -0.69 3.48
N PHE A 445 -9.37 0.37 2.85
CA PHE A 445 -9.65 0.73 1.45
C PHE A 445 -8.38 1.19 0.74
N GLU A 446 -8.41 1.16 -0.59
CA GLU A 446 -7.44 1.82 -1.47
C GLU A 446 -8.19 2.52 -2.60
N ARG A 447 -7.74 3.72 -3.01
CA ARG A 447 -8.35 4.46 -4.11
C ARG A 447 -7.85 3.89 -5.44
N ILE A 448 -8.77 3.61 -6.37
CA ILE A 448 -8.47 3.11 -7.72
C ILE A 448 -8.25 4.28 -8.68
N THR A 449 -9.10 5.29 -8.60
CA THR A 449 -9.06 6.43 -9.50
C THR A 449 -8.06 7.50 -9.04
N PRO A 450 -7.44 8.27 -9.97
CA PRO A 450 -6.53 9.34 -9.60
C PRO A 450 -7.18 10.37 -8.67
N TYR A 451 -6.48 10.74 -7.60
CA TYR A 451 -7.02 11.62 -6.55
C TYR A 451 -6.17 12.88 -6.29
N SER A 452 -5.00 13.00 -6.91
CA SER A 452 -4.14 14.19 -6.77
C SER A 452 -4.83 15.47 -7.25
N ILE A 453 -5.78 15.36 -8.18
CA ILE A 453 -6.60 16.47 -8.66
C ILE A 453 -7.40 17.17 -7.55
N TYR A 454 -7.67 16.47 -6.44
CA TYR A 454 -8.44 17.01 -5.32
C TYR A 454 -7.56 17.79 -4.31
N TYR A 455 -6.23 17.74 -4.41
CA TYR A 455 -5.34 18.45 -3.47
C TYR A 455 -5.61 19.96 -3.39
N SER A 456 -6.08 20.55 -4.49
CA SER A 456 -6.36 21.99 -4.58
C SER A 456 -7.57 22.41 -3.73
N CYS A 457 -8.56 21.53 -3.59
CA CYS A 457 -9.83 21.79 -2.92
C CYS A 457 -10.05 21.03 -1.61
N ALA A 458 -9.28 19.97 -1.33
CA ALA A 458 -9.50 19.10 -0.19
C ALA A 458 -9.14 19.77 1.15
N ASN A 459 -9.86 19.38 2.20
CA ASN A 459 -9.55 19.76 3.56
C ASN A 459 -8.22 19.07 3.94
N PRO A 460 -7.20 19.81 4.42
CA PRO A 460 -5.87 19.26 4.69
C PRO A 460 -5.84 18.12 5.71
N PHE A 461 -6.86 17.99 6.55
CA PHE A 461 -6.95 16.97 7.60
C PHE A 461 -7.64 15.69 7.14
N VAL A 462 -8.39 15.74 6.03
CA VAL A 462 -9.05 14.57 5.45
C VAL A 462 -8.04 13.77 4.62
N ASP A 463 -8.06 12.45 4.76
CA ASP A 463 -7.28 11.56 3.90
C ASP A 463 -7.69 11.82 2.44
N ILE A 464 -6.76 12.38 1.66
CA ILE A 464 -7.00 12.80 0.27
C ILE A 464 -7.57 11.67 -0.59
N ARG A 465 -7.30 10.40 -0.25
CA ARG A 465 -7.83 9.23 -0.97
C ARG A 465 -9.35 9.12 -0.82
N LEU A 466 -9.91 9.57 0.31
CA LEU A 466 -11.36 9.63 0.54
C LEU A 466 -12.00 10.89 -0.06
N CYS A 467 -11.23 11.94 -0.28
CA CYS A 467 -11.78 13.22 -0.66
C CYS A 467 -12.31 13.25 -2.11
N ILE A 468 -13.46 13.89 -2.26
CA ILE A 468 -14.02 14.33 -3.54
C ILE A 468 -14.56 15.74 -3.28
N CYS A 469 -14.05 16.74 -3.96
CA CYS A 469 -14.43 18.14 -3.80
C CYS A 469 -14.50 18.85 -5.16
N ASN A 470 -15.16 20.01 -5.19
CA ASN A 470 -15.27 20.80 -6.41
C ASN A 470 -13.94 21.49 -6.73
N THR A 471 -13.27 21.05 -7.80
CA THR A 471 -11.97 21.57 -8.23
C THR A 471 -12.04 22.91 -8.96
N GLN A 472 -13.25 23.34 -9.38
CA GLN A 472 -13.47 24.58 -10.15
C GLN A 472 -14.00 25.73 -9.29
N ALA A 473 -14.21 25.54 -7.99
CA ALA A 473 -14.69 26.60 -7.13
C ALA A 473 -13.59 27.66 -6.90
N GLU A 474 -13.77 28.85 -7.47
CA GLU A 474 -12.80 29.97 -7.43
C GLU A 474 -12.58 30.55 -6.01
N ASN A 475 -13.45 30.23 -5.04
CA ASN A 475 -13.33 30.64 -3.65
C ASN A 475 -13.50 29.45 -2.70
N ARG A 476 -12.50 29.20 -1.84
CA ARG A 476 -12.55 28.18 -0.77
C ARG A 476 -13.63 28.47 0.29
N ASP A 477 -14.05 29.71 0.41
CA ASP A 477 -14.98 30.19 1.45
C ASP A 477 -16.46 30.22 1.00
N SER A 478 -16.76 30.14 -0.30
CA SER A 478 -18.12 30.25 -0.84
C SER A 478 -18.83 28.91 -1.09
N ILE A 479 -18.23 27.78 -0.68
CA ILE A 479 -18.77 26.44 -0.97
C ILE A 479 -19.71 25.95 0.13
N ALA A 480 -19.77 26.63 1.29
CA ALA A 480 -20.58 26.22 2.43
C ALA A 480 -22.08 26.04 2.10
N ASP A 481 -22.62 26.71 1.08
CA ASP A 481 -24.04 26.66 0.69
C ASP A 481 -24.39 25.68 -0.45
N GLU A 482 -23.40 25.12 -1.17
CA GLU A 482 -23.65 24.05 -2.16
C GLU A 482 -23.44 22.63 -1.58
N HIS A 483 -23.11 22.52 -0.29
CA HIS A 483 -22.94 21.23 0.41
C HIS A 483 -24.22 20.40 0.56
N HIS A 484 -25.36 20.95 0.17
CA HIS A 484 -26.67 20.56 0.70
C HIS A 484 -27.50 19.73 -0.28
N GLY A 485 -26.91 19.33 -1.40
CA GLY A 485 -27.52 18.45 -2.40
C GLY A 485 -27.71 17.02 -1.89
N GLN A 486 -28.91 16.76 -1.33
CA GLN A 486 -29.47 15.49 -0.87
C GLN A 486 -28.73 14.81 0.30
N LEU A 487 -28.93 15.35 1.52
CA LEU A 487 -28.77 14.58 2.77
C LEU A 487 -29.57 13.27 2.75
N LEU A 488 -30.62 13.21 1.94
CA LEU A 488 -31.45 12.05 1.65
C LEU A 488 -31.13 11.55 0.23
N PRO A 489 -30.09 10.73 0.02
CA PRO A 489 -29.86 10.14 -1.29
C PRO A 489 -31.07 9.27 -1.66
N PRO A 490 -31.75 9.53 -2.81
CA PRO A 490 -32.99 8.83 -3.17
C PRO A 490 -32.74 7.33 -3.35
N SER A 491 -31.53 6.98 -3.76
CA SER A 491 -31.06 5.60 -3.96
C SER A 491 -29.61 5.47 -3.52
N VAL A 492 -29.25 4.34 -2.94
CA VAL A 492 -27.86 3.91 -2.77
C VAL A 492 -27.76 2.51 -3.37
N ILE A 493 -26.80 2.30 -4.27
CA ILE A 493 -26.65 1.03 -5.00
C ILE A 493 -27.98 0.65 -5.71
N TRP A 494 -28.60 -0.48 -5.37
CA TRP A 494 -29.77 -1.06 -6.05
C TRP A 494 -31.10 -0.76 -5.37
N THR A 495 -31.11 0.04 -4.30
CA THR A 495 -32.30 0.23 -3.48
C THR A 495 -32.58 1.71 -3.22
N ASN A 496 -33.86 2.02 -3.11
CA ASN A 496 -34.32 3.35 -2.75
C ASN A 496 -34.23 3.54 -1.23
N THR A 497 -33.89 4.75 -0.82
CA THR A 497 -33.90 5.13 0.60
C THR A 497 -35.29 5.59 0.98
N THR A 498 -35.90 4.91 1.95
CA THR A 498 -37.11 5.38 2.62
C THR A 498 -36.70 6.19 3.85
N SER A 499 -37.23 7.39 4.03
CA SER A 499 -36.97 8.25 5.20
C SER A 499 -38.23 8.43 6.05
N THR A 500 -38.10 8.24 7.36
CA THR A 500 -39.16 8.49 8.34
C THR A 500 -38.70 9.52 9.35
N ALA A 501 -39.46 10.60 9.55
CA ALA A 501 -39.17 11.58 10.59
C ALA A 501 -39.32 10.91 11.97
N VAL A 502 -38.28 11.01 12.81
CA VAL A 502 -38.28 10.46 14.17
C VAL A 502 -38.30 11.55 15.25
N HIS A 503 -37.90 12.79 14.93
CA HIS A 503 -37.99 13.92 15.83
C HIS A 503 -38.05 15.27 15.09
N GLU A 504 -39.07 16.08 15.39
CA GLU A 504 -39.21 17.50 15.02
C GLU A 504 -38.91 17.85 13.54
N ASN A 505 -39.18 16.94 12.59
CA ASN A 505 -38.79 17.09 11.17
C ASN A 505 -37.30 17.40 10.93
N CYS A 506 -36.45 17.17 11.92
CA CYS A 506 -35.00 17.37 11.87
C CYS A 506 -34.24 16.07 11.79
N LEU A 507 -34.67 15.07 12.56
CA LEU A 507 -34.03 13.77 12.61
C LEU A 507 -34.85 12.77 11.81
N TYR A 508 -34.23 12.12 10.83
CA TYR A 508 -34.85 11.12 9.97
C TYR A 508 -34.13 9.79 10.10
N LEU A 509 -34.89 8.73 10.33
CA LEU A 509 -34.41 7.37 10.16
C LEU A 509 -34.47 7.01 8.68
N LEU A 510 -33.33 6.63 8.14
CA LEU A 510 -33.16 6.16 6.78
C LEU A 510 -33.13 4.64 6.78
N LYS A 511 -33.97 4.05 5.93
CA LYS A 511 -34.05 2.61 5.75
C LYS A 511 -33.84 2.27 4.29
N ARG A 512 -32.97 1.28 4.07
CA ARG A 512 -32.72 0.65 2.77
C ARG A 512 -32.91 -0.86 2.92
N SER A 513 -33.82 -1.42 2.15
CA SER A 513 -34.19 -2.83 2.23
C SER A 513 -33.62 -3.63 1.07
N TYR A 514 -33.04 -4.77 1.40
CA TYR A 514 -32.45 -5.74 0.48
C TYR A 514 -33.10 -7.11 0.73
N SER A 515 -33.14 -8.00 -0.25
CA SER A 515 -33.64 -9.38 -0.05
C SER A 515 -32.85 -10.14 1.03
N SER A 516 -31.56 -9.83 1.18
CA SER A 516 -30.67 -10.42 2.20
C SER A 516 -30.59 -9.64 3.50
N GLY A 517 -31.32 -8.53 3.70
CA GLY A 517 -31.19 -7.76 4.93
C GLY A 517 -31.68 -6.32 4.86
N VAL A 518 -31.20 -5.50 5.80
CA VAL A 518 -31.61 -4.11 5.95
C VAL A 518 -30.45 -3.24 6.39
N VAL A 519 -30.43 -1.99 5.91
CA VAL A 519 -29.52 -0.95 6.38
C VAL A 519 -30.35 0.12 7.06
N LEU A 520 -29.95 0.50 8.26
CA LEU A 520 -30.52 1.60 9.02
C LEU A 520 -29.45 2.65 9.29
N ALA A 521 -29.74 3.88 8.89
CA ALA A 521 -28.92 5.05 9.16
C ALA A 521 -29.81 6.15 9.72
N ILE A 522 -29.21 7.14 10.36
CA ILE A 522 -29.95 8.30 10.86
C ILE A 522 -29.30 9.56 10.31
N THR A 523 -30.12 10.52 9.90
CA THR A 523 -29.64 11.80 9.42
C THR A 523 -30.29 12.94 10.15
N ASN A 524 -29.48 13.93 10.49
CA ASN A 524 -29.90 15.19 11.05
C ASN A 524 -29.78 16.26 9.96
N VAL A 525 -30.91 16.78 9.49
CA VAL A 525 -30.92 17.80 8.42
C VAL A 525 -30.82 19.23 8.97
N CYS A 526 -30.93 19.40 10.28
CA CYS A 526 -30.93 20.71 10.93
C CYS A 526 -29.50 21.22 11.15
N SER A 527 -29.33 22.54 11.12
CA SER A 527 -28.03 23.22 11.08
C SER A 527 -27.41 23.50 12.44
N GLU A 528 -28.21 23.56 13.50
CA GLU A 528 -27.77 24.01 14.83
C GLU A 528 -28.03 23.00 15.94
N MET A 529 -28.72 21.91 15.64
CA MET A 529 -29.08 20.89 16.62
C MET A 529 -28.18 19.68 16.48
N PHE A 530 -27.72 19.12 17.58
CA PHE A 530 -27.18 17.78 17.65
C PHE A 530 -28.14 16.88 18.42
N TYR A 531 -27.97 15.56 18.30
CA TYR A 531 -28.81 14.59 18.98
C TYR A 531 -27.95 13.48 19.55
N TYR A 532 -28.22 13.07 20.79
CA TYR A 532 -27.73 11.81 21.33
C TYR A 532 -28.76 10.72 21.05
N VAL A 533 -28.32 9.68 20.35
CA VAL A 533 -29.17 8.57 19.93
C VAL A 533 -28.69 7.32 20.65
N HIS A 534 -29.60 6.75 21.45
CA HIS A 534 -29.48 5.39 21.98
C HIS A 534 -30.34 4.48 21.12
N PHE A 535 -29.72 3.54 20.40
CA PHE A 535 -30.39 2.72 19.39
C PHE A 535 -30.19 1.22 19.67
N ASP A 536 -31.28 0.52 19.92
CA ASP A 536 -31.32 -0.94 20.03
C ASP A 536 -31.88 -1.57 18.76
N PHE A 537 -31.25 -2.64 18.30
CA PHE A 537 -31.66 -3.42 17.13
C PHE A 537 -31.93 -4.87 17.51
N PHE A 538 -33.21 -5.24 17.60
CA PHE A 538 -33.66 -6.58 17.92
C PHE A 538 -33.95 -7.35 16.65
N THR A 539 -33.36 -8.53 16.50
CA THR A 539 -33.41 -9.28 15.23
C THR A 539 -33.85 -10.71 15.42
N LYS A 540 -34.60 -11.23 14.44
CA LYS A 540 -34.81 -12.66 14.21
C LYS A 540 -34.26 -13.00 12.84
N ASN A 541 -33.32 -13.96 12.77
CA ASN A 541 -32.63 -14.38 11.55
C ASN A 541 -31.82 -13.25 10.85
N LEU A 542 -31.27 -12.28 11.61
CA LEU A 542 -30.27 -11.33 11.11
C LEU A 542 -29.06 -11.28 12.04
N TYR A 543 -27.85 -11.21 11.48
CA TYR A 543 -26.65 -10.70 12.13
C TYR A 543 -26.68 -9.18 12.15
N SER A 544 -26.17 -8.57 13.22
CA SER A 544 -25.99 -7.12 13.34
C SER A 544 -24.54 -6.76 13.06
N SER A 545 -24.27 -5.80 12.20
CA SER A 545 -22.90 -5.36 11.87
C SER A 545 -22.09 -4.90 13.08
N CYS A 546 -22.77 -4.41 14.12
CA CYS A 546 -22.18 -3.87 15.34
C CYS A 546 -22.88 -4.43 16.58
N GLU A 547 -22.19 -4.32 17.73
CA GLU A 547 -22.76 -4.63 19.04
C GLU A 547 -23.89 -3.65 19.39
N MET A 548 -24.92 -4.14 20.07
CA MET A 548 -26.09 -3.37 20.50
C MET A 548 -26.09 -3.20 22.03
N PRO A 549 -26.57 -2.05 22.55
CA PRO A 549 -27.08 -0.88 21.83
C PRO A 549 -25.97 -0.02 21.22
N VAL A 550 -26.28 0.65 20.10
CA VAL A 550 -25.42 1.69 19.54
C VAL A 550 -25.73 3.02 20.24
N ARG A 551 -24.69 3.70 20.71
CA ARG A 551 -24.77 5.04 21.29
C ARG A 551 -23.97 5.98 20.42
N VAL A 552 -24.62 6.98 19.84
CA VAL A 552 -23.95 7.89 18.91
C VAL A 552 -24.49 9.31 19.01
N THR A 553 -23.60 10.27 18.84
CA THR A 553 -23.95 11.70 18.72
C THR A 553 -24.07 12.04 17.24
N ILE A 554 -25.24 12.52 16.84
CA ILE A 554 -25.52 12.93 15.47
C ILE A 554 -25.36 14.45 15.39
N LEU A 555 -24.28 14.86 14.74
CA LEU A 555 -23.96 16.27 14.53
C LEU A 555 -24.93 16.93 13.54
N PRO A 556 -25.04 18.27 13.54
CA PRO A 556 -25.84 18.98 12.55
C PRO A 556 -25.43 18.62 11.12
N ARG A 557 -26.41 18.52 10.21
CA ARG A 557 -26.21 18.25 8.77
C ARG A 557 -25.37 17.00 8.46
N THR A 558 -25.53 15.93 9.25
CA THR A 558 -24.78 14.68 9.05
C THR A 558 -25.68 13.46 8.93
N GLU A 559 -25.17 12.39 8.32
CA GLU A 559 -25.77 11.06 8.32
C GLU A 559 -24.80 10.09 8.98
N THR A 560 -25.31 9.23 9.85
CA THR A 560 -24.55 8.21 10.53
C THR A 560 -25.19 6.84 10.30
N LEU A 561 -24.40 5.89 9.81
CA LEU A 561 -24.79 4.49 9.75
C LEU A 561 -24.98 3.96 11.18
N LEU A 562 -26.18 3.46 11.49
CA LEU A 562 -26.49 2.85 12.78
C LEU A 562 -26.18 1.37 12.76
N VAL A 563 -26.73 0.63 11.79
CA VAL A 563 -26.56 -0.83 11.69
C VAL A 563 -26.83 -1.34 10.27
N VAL A 564 -26.11 -2.39 9.91
CA VAL A 564 -26.42 -3.27 8.78
C VAL A 564 -26.87 -4.62 9.35
N GLY A 565 -28.11 -5.01 9.05
CA GLY A 565 -28.67 -6.30 9.39
C GLY A 565 -28.53 -7.28 8.22
N ILE A 566 -27.82 -8.39 8.41
CA ILE A 566 -27.54 -9.39 7.35
C ILE A 566 -28.22 -10.72 7.68
N ARG A 567 -28.98 -11.29 6.74
CA ARG A 567 -29.68 -12.58 6.92
C ARG A 567 -28.74 -13.70 7.34
N GLN A 568 -29.12 -14.46 8.39
CA GLN A 568 -28.31 -15.58 8.90
C GLN A 568 -28.55 -16.85 8.07
N VAL A 569 -29.82 -17.26 7.94
CA VAL A 569 -30.23 -18.48 7.24
C VAL A 569 -30.98 -18.12 5.97
N GLU A 570 -30.51 -18.66 4.86
CA GLU A 570 -31.13 -18.51 3.55
C GLU A 570 -32.54 -19.13 3.53
N ASN A 571 -33.45 -18.55 2.75
CA ASN A 571 -34.85 -18.97 2.60
C ASN A 571 -35.72 -18.94 3.87
N GLN A 572 -35.19 -18.48 5.01
CA GLN A 572 -35.99 -18.18 6.20
C GLN A 572 -36.38 -16.70 6.27
N PRO A 573 -37.62 -16.37 6.67
CA PRO A 573 -38.01 -14.99 6.85
C PRO A 573 -37.21 -14.37 8.00
N TRP A 574 -36.80 -13.12 7.80
CA TRP A 574 -36.14 -12.33 8.83
C TRP A 574 -37.05 -11.20 9.30
N LYS A 575 -36.91 -10.83 10.57
CA LYS A 575 -37.67 -9.74 11.19
C LYS A 575 -36.74 -8.92 12.05
N TYR A 576 -37.03 -7.63 12.16
CA TYR A 576 -36.36 -6.77 13.12
C TYR A 576 -37.35 -5.83 13.78
N LYS A 577 -36.99 -5.35 14.96
CA LYS A 577 -37.58 -4.20 15.65
C LYS A 577 -36.43 -3.33 16.15
N PHE A 578 -36.65 -2.04 16.26
CA PHE A 578 -35.67 -1.16 16.91
C PHE A 578 -36.38 -0.30 17.96
N LYS A 579 -35.60 0.11 18.95
CA LYS A 579 -36.00 1.13 19.93
C LYS A 579 -34.96 2.23 19.86
N SER A 580 -35.42 3.47 19.79
CA SER A 580 -34.54 4.65 19.80
C SER A 580 -34.97 5.58 20.92
N GLU A 581 -34.04 5.93 21.80
CA GLU A 581 -34.20 7.04 22.74
C GLU A 581 -33.36 8.20 22.25
N LEU A 582 -34.01 9.37 22.18
CA LEU A 582 -33.45 10.58 21.59
C LEU A 582 -33.36 11.64 22.67
N TYR A 583 -32.17 12.16 22.85
CA TYR A 583 -31.91 13.28 23.73
C TYR A 583 -31.31 14.40 22.89
N ARG A 584 -31.76 15.61 23.13
CA ARG A 584 -31.25 16.81 22.45
C ARG A 584 -30.05 17.35 23.19
#